data_AF-A0A924HYT4-F1
#
_entry.id   AF-A0A924HYT4-F1
#
_cell.length_a   1.000
_cell.length_b   1.000
_cell.length_c   1.000
_cell.angle_alpha   90.00
_cell.angle_beta   90.00
_cell.angle_gamma   90.00
#
_symmetry.space_group_name_H-M   'P 1'
#
loop_
_entity.id
_entity.type
_entity.pdbx_description
1 polymer ?
#
loop_
_entity_poly.entity_id
_entity_poly.type
_entity_poly.pdbx_seq_one_letter_code
_entity_poly.pdbx_strand_id
1 'polypeptide(L)'
;MSIPDTIPTCAWSRPIGQGWENPYVVRYPSNLDDGPWHGAPLGGFGAGCIGRGHHGQFNLWHIDGGEHTFANFAGCQFSIFEEAGTRTHAYALATQPPDDGSLDAWQWYPQEGGTYSALYPRSWFEYRNVFKAEITCEQIT
;
A
#
# COMPACT_ATOMS: atom_id res chain seq x y z
N MET A 1 14.59 -13.33 13.55
CA MET A 1 13.86 -12.10 13.92
C MET A 1 12.45 -12.54 14.26
N SER A 2 11.99 -12.37 15.50
CA SER A 2 10.62 -12.74 15.88
C SER A 2 9.65 -11.69 15.36
N ILE A 3 8.58 -12.12 14.71
CA ILE A 3 7.46 -11.25 14.35
C ILE A 3 6.84 -10.78 15.68
N PRO A 4 6.71 -9.46 15.94
CA PRO A 4 6.02 -9.00 17.13
C PRO A 4 4.57 -9.52 17.13
N ASP A 5 4.11 -10.08 18.24
CA ASP A 5 2.76 -10.65 18.37
C ASP A 5 1.65 -9.61 18.13
N THR A 6 1.98 -8.31 18.25
CA THR A 6 1.03 -7.20 18.09
C THR A 6 1.70 -5.97 17.48
N ILE A 7 0.94 -5.21 16.67
CA ILE A 7 1.38 -3.93 16.11
C ILE A 7 1.48 -2.88 17.24
N PRO A 8 2.58 -2.11 17.35
CA PRO A 8 2.72 -1.09 18.40
C PRO A 8 1.62 -0.04 18.35
N THR A 9 1.04 0.31 19.50
CA THR A 9 -0.06 1.30 19.59
C THR A 9 0.36 2.72 19.21
N CYS A 10 1.67 3.01 19.19
CA CYS A 10 2.23 4.27 18.73
C CYS A 10 2.47 4.32 17.21
N ALA A 11 2.24 3.23 16.48
CA ALA A 11 2.33 3.23 15.03
C ALA A 11 1.27 4.17 14.45
N TRP A 12 1.66 4.99 13.47
CA TRP A 12 0.69 5.72 12.68
C TRP A 12 -0.21 4.70 11.97
N SER A 13 -1.52 4.93 11.95
CA SER A 13 -2.45 4.00 11.31
C SER A 13 -3.62 4.71 10.64
N ARG A 14 -4.18 4.05 9.63
CA ARG A 14 -5.37 4.50 8.92
C ARG A 14 -6.04 3.36 8.16
N PRO A 15 -7.34 3.45 7.85
CA PRO A 15 -8.00 2.53 6.94
C PRO A 15 -7.34 2.49 5.54
N ILE A 16 -7.25 1.30 4.97
CA ILE A 16 -6.71 1.06 3.63
C ILE A 16 -7.61 1.73 2.59
N GLY A 17 -7.01 2.51 1.68
CA GLY A 17 -7.73 3.19 0.60
C GLY A 17 -8.60 4.37 1.02
N GLN A 18 -8.66 4.72 2.31
CA GLN A 18 -9.33 5.96 2.72
C GLN A 18 -8.59 7.17 2.11
N GLY A 19 -9.34 8.12 1.56
CA GLY A 19 -8.80 9.34 0.99
C GLY A 19 -8.33 10.35 2.03
N TRP A 20 -8.13 11.59 1.58
CA TRP A 20 -7.87 12.75 2.41
C TRP A 20 -8.87 13.84 2.05
N GLU A 21 -9.51 14.47 3.04
CA GLU A 21 -10.45 15.58 2.80
C GLU A 21 -9.71 16.83 2.32
N ASN A 22 -8.58 17.14 2.96
CA ASN A 22 -7.76 18.32 2.67
C ASN A 22 -6.28 17.92 2.66
N PRO A 23 -5.79 17.19 1.63
CA PRO A 23 -4.37 16.90 1.51
C PRO A 23 -3.59 18.19 1.30
N TYR A 24 -2.30 18.16 1.65
CA TYR A 24 -1.37 19.21 1.27
C TYR A 24 -1.39 19.37 -0.25
N VAL A 25 -1.31 20.62 -0.71
CA VAL A 25 -1.15 20.97 -2.12
C VAL A 25 -0.03 22.00 -2.22
N VAL A 26 0.85 21.83 -3.19
CA VAL A 26 1.94 22.77 -3.42
C VAL A 26 1.47 24.19 -3.70
N ARG A 27 2.30 25.15 -3.27
CA ARG A 27 2.06 26.58 -3.56
C ARG A 27 2.34 26.96 -5.01
N TYR A 28 3.29 26.30 -5.67
CA TYR A 28 3.73 26.62 -7.03
C TYR A 28 3.89 25.36 -7.89
N PRO A 29 3.64 25.41 -9.21
CA PRO A 29 3.75 24.24 -10.10
C PRO A 29 5.14 23.61 -10.19
N SER A 30 6.20 24.35 -9.87
CA SER A 30 7.57 23.84 -9.86
C SER A 30 7.90 22.99 -8.64
N ASN A 31 7.04 22.99 -7.62
CA ASN A 31 7.24 22.20 -6.42
C ASN A 31 6.70 20.79 -6.62
N LEU A 32 7.41 19.81 -6.10
CA LEU A 32 6.98 18.41 -6.10
C LEU A 32 5.68 18.24 -5.29
N ASP A 33 4.68 17.64 -5.92
CA ASP A 33 3.42 17.25 -5.32
C ASP A 33 2.95 15.90 -5.87
N ASP A 34 3.26 14.83 -5.15
CA ASP A 34 2.88 13.47 -5.52
C ASP A 34 1.48 13.11 -4.99
N GLY A 35 0.79 14.09 -4.39
CA GLY A 35 -0.42 13.86 -3.64
C GLY A 35 -0.16 13.13 -2.32
N PRO A 36 -1.20 12.56 -1.70
CA PRO A 36 -1.10 12.12 -0.31
C PRO A 36 -0.94 10.59 -0.16
N TRP A 37 -0.80 9.87 -1.27
CA TRP A 37 -0.76 8.41 -1.30
C TRP A 37 0.66 7.89 -1.03
N HIS A 38 1.11 8.00 0.21
CA HIS A 38 2.44 7.53 0.61
C HIS A 38 2.38 6.45 1.70
N GLY A 39 3.52 5.82 1.95
CA GLY A 39 3.73 4.87 3.04
C GLY A 39 5.21 4.81 3.43
N ALA A 40 5.52 4.01 4.45
CA ALA A 40 6.91 3.77 4.85
C ALA A 40 7.70 3.14 3.69
N PRO A 41 8.89 3.68 3.37
CA PRO A 41 9.68 3.19 2.24
C PRO A 41 10.31 1.83 2.56
N LEU A 42 10.55 1.05 1.50
CA LEU A 42 11.27 -0.21 1.53
C LEU A 42 12.57 -0.06 0.76
N GLY A 43 13.72 -0.15 1.42
CA GLY A 43 15.03 0.03 0.79
C GLY A 43 16.10 0.55 1.75
N GLY A 44 17.27 -0.07 1.71
CA GLY A 44 18.39 0.26 2.61
C GLY A 44 19.17 1.48 2.13
N PHE A 45 20.05 2.00 2.99
CA PHE A 45 20.92 3.10 2.61
C PHE A 45 21.83 2.69 1.43
N GLY A 46 21.77 3.48 0.35
CA GLY A 46 22.54 3.23 -0.88
C GLY A 46 21.96 2.15 -1.81
N ALA A 47 20.88 1.47 -1.44
CA ALA A 47 20.21 0.48 -2.28
C ALA A 47 19.13 1.07 -3.19
N GLY A 48 18.77 2.34 -2.95
CA GLY A 48 17.51 2.91 -3.41
C GLY A 48 16.34 2.46 -2.54
N CYS A 49 15.15 3.03 -2.78
CA CYS A 49 13.93 2.62 -2.07
C CYS A 49 12.67 2.65 -2.94
N ILE A 50 11.67 1.87 -2.52
CA ILE A 50 10.35 1.77 -3.13
C ILE A 50 9.31 2.16 -2.08
N GLY A 51 8.43 3.10 -2.41
CA GLY A 51 7.27 3.42 -1.60
C GLY A 51 6.08 2.57 -1.99
N ARG A 52 5.40 2.07 -0.97
CA ARG A 52 4.10 1.40 -1.09
C ARG A 52 3.07 2.20 -0.30
N GLY A 53 2.14 2.83 -1.00
CA GLY A 53 1.09 3.63 -0.39
C GLY A 53 0.14 2.78 0.46
N HIS A 54 -0.50 3.39 1.45
CA HIS A 54 -1.49 2.74 2.33
C HIS A 54 -2.77 2.27 1.60
N HIS A 55 -2.94 2.62 0.31
CA HIS A 55 -3.93 2.03 -0.60
C HIS A 55 -3.44 0.76 -1.33
N GLY A 56 -2.23 0.28 -1.02
CA GLY A 56 -1.67 -0.97 -1.50
C GLY A 56 -0.76 -0.87 -2.73
N GLN A 57 -0.80 0.24 -3.48
CA GLN A 57 0.00 0.42 -4.70
C GLN A 57 1.48 0.71 -4.39
N PHE A 58 2.37 0.18 -5.23
CA PHE A 58 3.77 0.59 -5.29
C PHE A 58 3.87 1.78 -6.24
N ASN A 59 4.23 2.94 -5.71
CA ASN A 59 4.00 4.21 -6.40
C ASN A 59 5.17 5.19 -6.35
N LEU A 60 6.16 4.98 -5.48
CA LEU A 60 7.33 5.86 -5.37
C LEU A 60 8.60 5.05 -5.62
N TRP A 61 9.44 5.51 -6.54
CA TRP A 61 10.63 4.78 -6.98
C TRP A 61 11.85 5.70 -6.87
N HIS A 62 12.68 5.44 -5.87
CA HIS A 62 14.00 6.02 -5.68
C HIS A 62 15.06 4.94 -5.94
N ILE A 63 14.96 4.28 -7.09
CA ILE A 63 15.87 3.18 -7.46
C ILE A 63 17.18 3.73 -8.03
N ASP A 64 17.11 4.81 -8.82
CA ASP A 64 18.28 5.54 -9.28
C ASP A 64 18.62 6.66 -8.28
N GLY A 65 19.90 6.74 -7.92
CA GLY A 65 20.36 7.56 -6.81
C GLY A 65 20.16 9.05 -7.09
N GLY A 66 19.27 9.70 -6.33
CA GLY A 66 18.95 11.12 -6.48
C GLY A 66 17.75 11.40 -7.39
N GLU A 67 17.21 10.38 -8.05
CA GLU A 67 16.00 10.51 -8.87
C GLU A 67 14.74 10.27 -8.07
N HIS A 68 13.67 10.97 -8.48
CA HIS A 68 12.34 10.86 -7.90
C HIS A 68 11.34 10.51 -8.99
N THR A 69 10.76 9.31 -8.93
CA THR A 69 9.67 8.91 -9.83
C THR A 69 8.46 8.49 -9.01
N PHE A 70 7.37 9.27 -9.09
CA PHE A 70 6.07 8.89 -8.55
C PHE A 70 5.17 8.38 -9.68
N ALA A 71 5.04 7.06 -9.77
CA ALA A 71 4.25 6.38 -10.80
C ALA A 71 3.73 5.04 -10.27
N ASN A 72 2.46 4.75 -10.47
CA ASN A 72 1.89 3.45 -10.15
C ASN A 72 2.24 2.41 -11.22
N PHE A 73 2.94 1.34 -10.85
CA PHE A 73 3.11 0.17 -11.69
C PHE A 73 2.09 -0.88 -11.27
N ALA A 74 0.90 -0.84 -11.87
CA ALA A 74 -0.26 -1.60 -11.40
C ALA A 74 -0.08 -3.13 -11.39
N GLY A 75 0.86 -3.67 -12.18
CA GLY A 75 1.22 -5.09 -12.14
C GLY A 75 2.04 -5.51 -10.92
N CYS A 76 2.69 -4.57 -10.23
CA CYS A 76 3.42 -4.82 -8.99
C CYS A 76 2.43 -4.87 -7.83
N GLN A 77 1.94 -6.08 -7.49
CA GLN A 77 0.92 -6.28 -6.46
C GLN A 77 1.14 -7.56 -5.68
N PHE A 78 0.64 -7.57 -4.45
CA PHE A 78 0.26 -8.81 -3.79
C PHE A 78 -1.19 -9.13 -4.14
N SER A 79 -1.51 -10.41 -4.27
CA SER A 79 -2.88 -10.89 -4.47
C SER A 79 -3.17 -12.05 -3.54
N ILE A 80 -4.41 -12.15 -3.10
CA ILE A 80 -4.89 -13.26 -2.27
C ILE A 80 -6.09 -13.90 -2.94
N PHE A 81 -6.07 -15.23 -2.99
CA PHE A 81 -7.21 -16.07 -3.32
C PHE A 81 -7.71 -16.76 -2.05
N GLU A 82 -9.02 -16.73 -1.81
CA GLU A 82 -9.66 -17.48 -0.75
C GLU A 82 -10.83 -18.28 -1.30
N GLU A 83 -10.85 -19.57 -0.95
CA GLU A 83 -12.01 -20.45 -1.12
C GLU A 83 -12.49 -20.91 0.27
N ALA A 84 -13.70 -20.51 0.63
CA ALA A 84 -14.31 -20.81 1.91
C ALA A 84 -15.79 -21.21 1.74
N GLY A 85 -16.04 -22.52 1.66
CA GLY A 85 -17.38 -23.07 1.47
C GLY A 85 -17.91 -22.76 0.07
N THR A 86 -18.94 -21.92 -0.02
CA THR A 86 -19.54 -21.50 -1.30
C THR A 86 -18.99 -20.18 -1.83
N ARG A 87 -18.05 -19.53 -1.13
CA ARG A 87 -17.44 -18.27 -1.54
C ARG A 87 -16.04 -18.52 -2.05
N THR A 88 -15.79 -18.09 -3.28
CA THR A 88 -14.47 -18.11 -3.91
C THR A 88 -14.21 -16.72 -4.47
N HIS A 89 -13.09 -16.12 -4.11
CA HIS A 89 -12.71 -14.79 -4.59
C HIS A 89 -11.19 -14.63 -4.61
N ALA A 90 -10.71 -13.77 -5.50
CA ALA A 90 -9.33 -13.35 -5.56
C ALA A 90 -9.27 -11.84 -5.68
N TYR A 91 -8.40 -11.17 -4.94
CA TYR A 91 -8.21 -9.73 -5.02
C TYR A 91 -6.72 -9.38 -5.13
N ALA A 92 -6.39 -8.48 -6.04
CA ALA A 92 -5.19 -7.66 -5.95
C ALA A 92 -5.36 -6.69 -4.78
N LEU A 93 -4.34 -6.58 -3.92
CA LEU A 93 -4.43 -5.91 -2.62
C LEU A 93 -4.20 -4.39 -2.69
N ALA A 94 -4.42 -3.79 -3.85
CA ALA A 94 -4.62 -2.36 -3.99
C ALA A 94 -6.09 -2.02 -4.16
N THR A 95 -6.50 -0.83 -3.72
CA THR A 95 -7.92 -0.44 -3.69
C THR A 95 -8.43 0.24 -4.95
N GLN A 96 -7.56 0.39 -5.96
CA GLN A 96 -7.89 1.07 -7.20
C GLN A 96 -7.24 0.34 -8.39
N PRO A 97 -8.01 0.10 -9.46
CA PRO A 97 -7.46 -0.35 -10.75
C PRO A 97 -6.60 0.74 -11.40
N PRO A 98 -5.77 0.40 -12.40
CA PRO A 98 -5.13 1.39 -13.24
C PRO A 98 -6.15 2.14 -14.12
N ASP A 99 -5.88 3.41 -14.40
CA ASP A 99 -6.78 4.29 -15.18
C ASP A 99 -6.75 4.01 -16.69
N ASP A 100 -5.76 3.25 -17.17
CA ASP A 100 -5.55 2.96 -18.60
C ASP A 100 -6.36 1.75 -19.10
N GLY A 101 -7.14 1.12 -18.23
CA GLY A 101 -7.94 -0.06 -18.53
C GLY A 101 -7.13 -1.35 -18.65
N SER A 102 -5.82 -1.33 -18.36
CA SER A 102 -5.04 -2.55 -18.23
C SER A 102 -5.49 -3.36 -17.01
N LEU A 103 -5.20 -4.67 -16.99
CA LEU A 103 -5.55 -5.57 -15.88
C LEU A 103 -7.06 -5.58 -15.55
N ASP A 104 -7.91 -5.38 -16.54
CA ASP A 104 -9.38 -5.38 -16.42
C ASP A 104 -9.97 -6.70 -15.90
N ALA A 105 -9.27 -7.82 -16.14
CA ALA A 105 -9.62 -9.13 -15.61
C ALA A 105 -9.40 -9.26 -14.09
N TRP A 106 -8.64 -8.35 -13.47
CA TRP A 106 -8.33 -8.42 -12.04
C TRP A 106 -9.47 -7.81 -11.22
N GLN A 107 -9.74 -8.42 -10.07
CA GLN A 107 -10.57 -7.80 -9.03
C GLN A 107 -9.65 -7.07 -8.05
N TRP A 108 -10.07 -5.88 -7.64
CA TRP A 108 -9.29 -5.00 -6.76
C TRP A 108 -9.91 -4.96 -5.37
N TYR A 109 -9.08 -4.83 -4.35
CA TYR A 109 -9.53 -4.90 -2.96
C TYR A 109 -10.49 -3.76 -2.62
N PRO A 110 -11.58 -3.99 -1.87
CA PRO A 110 -12.49 -2.91 -1.51
C PRO A 110 -11.79 -1.92 -0.56
N GLN A 111 -12.15 -0.64 -0.68
CA GLN A 111 -11.72 0.39 0.27
C GLN A 111 -12.23 0.07 1.68
N GLU A 112 -11.49 0.53 2.68
CA GLU A 112 -11.81 0.38 4.10
C GLU A 112 -11.94 -1.08 4.59
N GLY A 113 -11.52 -2.05 3.78
CA GLY A 113 -11.44 -3.48 4.15
C GLY A 113 -10.30 -3.83 5.11
N GLY A 114 -9.71 -2.86 5.81
CA GLY A 114 -8.53 -3.10 6.61
C GLY A 114 -7.80 -1.84 7.04
N THR A 115 -6.63 -2.03 7.66
CA THR A 115 -5.82 -0.97 8.23
C THR A 115 -4.38 -1.06 7.71
N TYR A 116 -3.83 0.08 7.31
CA TYR A 116 -2.39 0.24 7.14
C TYR A 116 -1.80 0.90 8.39
N SER A 117 -0.68 0.36 8.87
CA SER A 117 0.05 0.90 10.02
C SER A 117 1.53 1.07 9.68
N ALA A 118 2.19 2.09 10.23
CA ALA A 118 3.61 2.35 10.01
C ALA A 118 4.33 2.81 11.27
N LEU A 119 5.48 2.18 11.52
CA LEU A 119 6.48 2.58 12.50
C LEU A 119 7.85 2.17 11.94
N TYR A 120 8.45 3.07 11.13
CA TYR A 120 9.68 2.79 10.39
C TYR A 120 10.77 2.18 11.30
N PRO A 121 11.45 1.10 10.86
CA PRO A 121 11.52 0.57 9.50
C PRO A 121 10.42 -0.43 9.13
N ARG A 122 9.39 -0.59 9.98
CA ARG A 122 8.29 -1.50 9.73
C ARG A 122 7.02 -0.80 9.29
N SER A 123 6.23 -1.51 8.50
CA SER A 123 4.82 -1.20 8.30
C SER A 123 4.01 -2.47 8.13
N TRP A 124 2.70 -2.35 8.26
CA TRP A 124 1.77 -3.48 8.25
C TRP A 124 0.55 -3.16 7.41
N PHE A 125 0.05 -4.17 6.71
CA PHE A 125 -1.31 -4.19 6.16
C PHE A 125 -2.09 -5.27 6.87
N GLU A 126 -3.20 -4.90 7.50
CA GLU A 126 -4.16 -5.81 8.12
C GLU A 126 -5.42 -5.83 7.26
N TYR A 127 -5.72 -6.98 6.64
CA TYR A 127 -6.90 -7.18 5.82
C TYR A 127 -7.97 -7.87 6.66
N ARG A 128 -9.12 -7.23 6.86
CA ARG A 128 -10.18 -7.68 7.77
C ARG A 128 -11.54 -7.58 7.08
N ASN A 129 -12.46 -8.48 7.43
CA ASN A 129 -13.86 -8.45 6.98
C ASN A 129 -14.12 -8.72 5.48
N VAL A 130 -13.09 -8.77 4.64
CA VAL A 130 -13.22 -9.17 3.22
C VAL A 130 -13.00 -10.68 3.05
N PHE A 131 -11.93 -11.18 3.64
CA PHE A 131 -11.63 -12.61 3.73
C PHE A 131 -12.22 -13.18 5.02
N LYS A 132 -12.47 -14.49 5.04
CA LYS A 132 -12.79 -15.23 6.27
C LYS A 132 -11.55 -15.39 7.13
N ALA A 133 -10.38 -15.56 6.52
CA ALA A 133 -9.10 -15.53 7.19
C ALA A 133 -8.74 -14.12 7.67
N GLU A 134 -8.12 -14.03 8.84
CA GLU A 134 -7.43 -12.81 9.27
C GLU A 134 -6.03 -12.79 8.66
N ILE A 135 -5.70 -11.73 7.94
CA ILE A 135 -4.46 -11.68 7.16
C ILE A 135 -3.70 -10.40 7.49
N THR A 136 -2.46 -10.57 7.92
CA THR A 136 -1.54 -9.47 8.19
C THR A 136 -0.26 -9.66 7.40
N CYS A 137 0.18 -8.59 6.72
CA CYS A 137 1.46 -8.51 6.04
C CYS A 137 2.35 -7.51 6.79
N GLU A 138 3.43 -7.97 7.40
CA GLU A 138 4.52 -7.11 7.89
C GLU A 138 5.54 -6.91 6.76
N GLN A 139 5.93 -5.65 6.54
CA GLN A 139 6.98 -5.26 5.61
C GLN A 139 8.09 -4.50 6.35
N ILE A 140 9.34 -4.82 6.03
CA ILE A 140 10.55 -4.30 6.71
C ILE A 140 11.70 -4.21 5.71
N THR A 141 12.65 -3.32 5.98
CA THR A 141 13.98 -3.24 5.34
C THR A 141 15.07 -3.49 6.36
#